data_AF-A0A497R6F9-F1
#
_entry.id   AF-A0A497R6F9-F1
#
_cell.length_a   1.000
_cell.length_b   1.000
_cell.length_c   1.000
_cell.angle_alpha   90.00
_cell.angle_beta   90.00
_cell.angle_gamma   90.00
#
_symmetry.space_group_name_H-M   'P 1'
#
loop_
_entity.id
_entity.type
_entity.pdbx_description
1 polymer ?
#
loop_
_entity_poly.entity_id
_entity_poly.type
_entity_poly.pdbx_seq_one_letter_code
_entity_poly.pdbx_strand_id
1 'polypeptide(L)'
;MKHIKDDLGSTIDSEDNIVRMILIEQAVDAALEIEEPVSRSYAISDCILAILDFARETSNEALMARVETLFEEVINKGAQARTLSYIAVVLASFGQEIEAEKSITKAIQIASEIKDDFDRRDAFLDIATSAGDIFYLTTDEGQLEDALQFADQLTKGQRAYLFGYLASLLPRQKGAELLKEALKIADEITDPITRSKVYLELANLTNNLQDEPSP
;
A
#
# COMPACT_ATOMS: atom_id res chain seq x y z
N MET A 1 4.96 -6.31 -37.13
CA MET A 1 4.66 -6.62 -35.72
C MET A 1 3.35 -7.38 -35.69
N LYS A 2 3.31 -8.55 -35.06
CA LYS A 2 2.17 -9.46 -35.08
C LYS A 2 1.47 -9.33 -33.73
N HIS A 3 0.29 -8.73 -33.70
CA HIS A 3 -0.55 -8.66 -32.50
C HIS A 3 -1.14 -10.06 -32.27
N ILE A 4 -0.90 -10.63 -31.09
CA ILE A 4 -1.54 -11.86 -30.64
C ILE A 4 -2.59 -11.42 -29.63
N LYS A 5 -3.87 -11.68 -29.93
CA LYS A 5 -4.99 -11.59 -28.99
C LYS A 5 -5.21 -12.96 -28.36
N ASP A 6 -5.58 -12.99 -27.08
CA ASP A 6 -6.09 -14.19 -26.44
C ASP A 6 -7.61 -14.32 -26.62
N ASP A 7 -8.16 -15.46 -26.19
CA ASP A 7 -9.54 -15.89 -26.42
C ASP A 7 -10.60 -15.08 -25.63
N LEU A 8 -10.18 -14.07 -24.86
CA LEU A 8 -11.06 -13.17 -24.09
C LEU A 8 -11.07 -11.73 -24.64
N GLY A 9 -10.26 -11.42 -25.65
CA GLY A 9 -10.39 -10.18 -26.41
C GLY A 9 -9.92 -8.89 -25.71
N SER A 10 -9.29 -8.97 -24.53
CA SER A 10 -8.61 -7.82 -23.92
C SER A 10 -7.10 -7.92 -24.13
N THR A 11 -6.62 -7.42 -25.26
CA THR A 11 -5.25 -6.91 -25.31
C THR A 11 -5.26 -5.56 -24.61
N ILE A 12 -4.79 -5.50 -23.37
CA ILE A 12 -4.29 -4.23 -22.84
C ILE A 12 -3.04 -3.94 -23.67
N ASP A 13 -3.22 -3.18 -24.75
CA ASP A 13 -2.23 -3.03 -25.82
C ASP A 13 -1.04 -2.19 -25.32
N SER A 14 0.14 -2.40 -25.92
CA SER A 14 1.34 -1.61 -25.65
C SER A 14 1.13 -0.11 -25.83
N GLU A 15 0.17 0.29 -26.67
CA GLU A 15 -0.20 1.68 -26.92
C GLU A 15 -0.86 2.32 -25.69
N ASP A 16 -1.75 1.61 -25.00
CA ASP A 16 -2.41 2.10 -23.78
C ASP A 16 -1.39 2.27 -22.64
N ASN A 17 -0.44 1.34 -22.53
CA ASN A 17 0.65 1.44 -21.56
C ASN A 17 1.58 2.63 -21.84
N ILE A 18 1.86 2.92 -23.12
CA ILE A 18 2.61 4.13 -23.50
C ILE A 18 1.84 5.40 -23.12
N VAL A 19 0.53 5.46 -23.43
CA VAL A 19 -0.30 6.62 -23.09
C VAL A 19 -0.35 6.82 -21.56
N ARG A 20 -0.55 5.75 -20.78
CA ARG A 20 -0.55 5.81 -19.32
C ARG A 20 0.77 6.35 -18.78
N MET A 21 1.91 5.84 -19.28
CA MET A 21 3.22 6.34 -18.84
C MET A 21 3.45 7.80 -19.22
N ILE A 22 3.01 8.25 -20.41
CA ILE A 22 3.08 9.66 -20.80
C ILE A 22 2.28 10.54 -19.82
N LEU A 23 1.07 10.12 -19.45
CA LEU A 23 0.24 10.86 -18.50
C LEU A 23 0.86 10.90 -17.10
N ILE A 24 1.51 9.81 -16.66
CA ILE A 24 2.25 9.76 -15.41
C ILE A 24 3.41 10.77 -15.43
N GLU A 25 4.21 10.81 -16.50
CA GLU A 25 5.31 11.79 -16.60
C GLU A 25 4.80 13.24 -16.67
N GLN A 26 3.67 13.49 -17.33
CA GLN A 26 3.04 14.83 -17.29
C GLN A 26 2.58 15.22 -15.89
N ALA A 27 2.09 14.26 -15.10
CA ALA A 27 1.76 14.49 -13.69
C ALA A 27 3.02 14.78 -12.86
N VAL A 28 4.14 14.10 -13.13
CA VAL A 28 5.43 14.39 -12.50
C VAL A 28 5.88 15.82 -12.82
N ASP A 29 5.83 16.24 -14.08
CA ASP A 29 6.19 17.60 -14.49
C ASP A 29 5.34 18.63 -13.72
N ALA A 30 4.02 18.43 -13.68
CA ALA A 30 3.11 19.31 -12.94
C ALA A 30 3.37 19.29 -11.42
N ALA A 31 3.73 18.14 -10.84
CA ALA A 31 4.08 18.04 -9.43
C ALA A 31 5.36 18.83 -9.11
N LEU A 32 6.37 18.77 -10.00
CA LEU A 32 7.63 19.51 -9.85
C LEU A 32 7.44 21.04 -9.93
N GLU A 33 6.39 21.51 -10.63
CA GLU A 33 6.03 22.94 -10.68
C GLU A 33 5.43 23.48 -9.37
N ILE A 34 5.01 22.62 -8.43
CA ILE A 34 4.42 23.07 -7.16
C ILE A 34 5.48 23.80 -6.31
N GLU A 35 5.20 25.07 -5.98
CA GLU A 35 6.12 25.91 -5.20
C GLU A 35 6.21 25.49 -3.72
N GLU A 36 5.08 25.13 -3.10
CA GLU A 36 5.02 24.78 -1.68
C GLU A 36 5.64 23.39 -1.46
N PRO A 37 6.77 23.28 -0.72
CA PRO A 37 7.55 22.05 -0.70
C PRO A 37 6.85 20.82 -0.11
N VAL A 38 5.96 21.01 0.87
CA VAL A 38 5.23 19.89 1.49
C VAL A 38 4.21 19.33 0.50
N SER A 39 3.42 20.20 -0.14
CA SER A 39 2.45 19.85 -1.17
C SER A 39 3.14 19.20 -2.36
N ARG A 40 4.32 19.72 -2.76
CA ARG A 40 5.14 19.10 -3.81
C ARG A 40 5.57 17.69 -3.42
N SER A 41 6.02 17.49 -2.17
CA SER A 41 6.42 16.15 -1.69
C SER A 41 5.29 15.13 -1.77
N TYR A 42 4.07 15.52 -1.39
CA TYR A 42 2.90 14.64 -1.50
C TYR A 42 2.55 14.36 -2.97
N ALA A 43 2.54 15.37 -3.84
CA ALA A 43 2.25 15.18 -5.26
C ALA A 43 3.29 14.27 -5.95
N ILE A 44 4.58 14.42 -5.63
CA ILE A 44 5.64 13.54 -6.14
C ILE A 44 5.49 12.13 -5.58
N SER A 45 5.14 11.98 -4.30
CA SER A 45 4.83 10.67 -3.70
C SER A 45 3.70 9.96 -4.45
N ASP A 46 2.60 10.65 -4.75
CA ASP A 46 1.49 10.09 -5.52
C ASP A 46 1.92 9.69 -6.95
N CYS A 47 2.77 10.49 -7.60
CA CYS A 47 3.33 10.14 -8.91
C CYS A 47 4.23 8.90 -8.84
N ILE A 48 5.08 8.80 -7.81
CA ILE A 48 5.92 7.62 -7.58
C ILE A 48 5.06 6.38 -7.38
N LEU A 49 3.99 6.47 -6.58
CA LEU A 49 3.05 5.36 -6.38
C LEU A 49 2.44 4.90 -7.71
N ALA A 50 2.06 5.83 -8.59
CA ALA A 50 1.55 5.50 -9.92
C ALA A 50 2.60 4.81 -10.81
N ILE A 51 3.88 5.24 -10.75
CA ILE A 51 5.00 4.58 -11.45
C ILE A 51 5.22 3.17 -10.91
N LEU A 52 5.17 3.00 -9.58
CA LEU A 52 5.35 1.72 -8.90
C LEU A 52 4.25 0.73 -9.27
N ASP A 53 2.99 1.16 -9.26
CA ASP A 53 1.86 0.33 -9.72
C ASP A 53 2.04 -0.07 -11.19
N PHE A 54 2.38 0.89 -12.05
CA PHE A 54 2.63 0.60 -13.46
C PHE A 54 3.81 -0.36 -13.66
N ALA A 55 4.89 -0.20 -12.89
CA ALA A 55 6.06 -1.08 -12.93
C ALA A 55 5.69 -2.51 -12.54
N ARG A 56 4.90 -2.68 -11.46
CA ARG A 56 4.40 -3.99 -11.02
C ARG A 56 3.49 -4.62 -12.06
N GLU A 57 2.49 -3.89 -12.56
CA GLU A 57 1.52 -4.38 -13.55
C GLU A 57 2.17 -4.80 -14.88
N THR A 58 3.23 -4.09 -15.31
CA THR A 58 3.94 -4.36 -16.56
C THR A 58 5.21 -5.21 -16.38
N SER A 59 5.52 -5.60 -15.14
CA SER A 59 6.76 -6.30 -14.77
C SER A 59 8.02 -5.56 -15.26
N ASN A 60 8.02 -4.23 -15.19
CA ASN A 60 9.11 -3.37 -15.69
C ASN A 60 9.97 -2.82 -14.55
N GLU A 61 10.91 -3.63 -14.08
CA GLU A 61 11.84 -3.27 -13.00
C GLU A 61 12.73 -2.06 -13.31
N ALA A 62 12.95 -1.74 -14.59
CA ALA A 62 13.80 -0.60 -14.99
C ALA A 62 13.22 0.75 -14.54
N LEU A 63 11.92 0.82 -14.26
CA LEU A 63 11.27 2.02 -13.72
C LEU A 63 11.69 2.34 -12.28
N MET A 64 12.28 1.38 -11.55
CA MET A 64 12.77 1.63 -10.19
C MET A 64 13.86 2.72 -10.16
N ALA A 65 14.69 2.83 -11.21
CA ALA A 65 15.67 3.92 -11.32
C ALA A 65 15.01 5.31 -11.41
N ARG A 66 13.84 5.40 -12.05
CA ARG A 66 13.05 6.64 -12.11
C ARG A 66 12.46 6.97 -10.74
N VAL A 67 11.97 5.95 -10.03
CA VAL A 67 11.46 6.09 -8.65
C VAL A 67 12.55 6.60 -7.71
N GLU A 68 13.75 6.03 -7.75
CA GLU A 68 14.88 6.47 -6.93
C GLU A 68 15.19 7.95 -7.14
N THR A 69 15.27 8.38 -8.41
CA THR A 69 15.54 9.78 -8.76
C THR A 69 14.45 10.72 -8.23
N LEU A 70 13.17 10.36 -8.40
CA LEU A 70 12.07 11.20 -7.93
C LEU A 70 11.95 11.21 -6.41
N PHE A 71 12.32 10.12 -5.74
CA PHE A 71 12.24 10.01 -4.29
C PHE A 71 13.16 11.02 -3.59
N GLU A 72 14.26 11.44 -4.22
CA GLU A 72 15.14 12.51 -3.71
C GLU A 72 14.41 13.85 -3.52
N GLU A 73 13.34 14.09 -4.27
CA GLU A 73 12.52 15.31 -4.20
C GLU A 73 11.43 15.23 -3.10
N VAL A 74 11.20 14.06 -2.51
CA VAL A 74 10.19 13.85 -1.46
C VAL A 74 10.83 14.19 -0.11
N ILE A 75 10.52 15.37 0.43
CA ILE A 75 11.13 15.87 1.68
C ILE A 75 10.21 15.78 2.91
N ASN A 76 8.89 15.70 2.71
CA ASN A 76 7.94 15.51 3.80
C ASN A 76 8.05 14.08 4.36
N LYS A 77 8.19 13.94 5.68
CA LYS A 77 8.40 12.63 6.33
C LYS A 77 7.23 11.65 6.17
N GLY A 78 5.98 12.14 6.22
CA GLY A 78 4.80 11.31 6.00
C GLY A 78 4.79 10.75 4.58
N ALA A 79 5.02 11.62 3.58
CA ALA A 79 5.16 11.23 2.19
C ALA A 79 6.33 10.26 1.97
N GLN A 80 7.49 10.50 2.61
CA GLN A 80 8.63 9.59 2.53
C GLN A 80 8.33 8.20 3.08
N ALA A 81 7.72 8.13 4.28
CA ALA A 81 7.36 6.86 4.91
C ALA A 81 6.40 6.05 4.04
N ARG A 82 5.34 6.70 3.52
CA ARG A 82 4.38 6.08 2.60
C ARG A 82 5.04 5.59 1.30
N THR A 83 5.85 6.43 0.67
CA THR A 83 6.52 6.03 -0.58
C THR A 83 7.46 4.86 -0.37
N LEU A 84 8.26 4.85 0.71
CA LEU A 84 9.17 3.75 1.02
C LEU A 84 8.43 2.44 1.33
N SER A 85 7.27 2.50 1.98
CA SER A 85 6.48 1.30 2.23
C SER A 85 5.94 0.70 0.93
N TYR A 86 5.50 1.53 -0.01
CA TYR A 86 5.08 1.10 -1.34
C TYR A 86 6.23 0.59 -2.22
N ILE A 87 7.41 1.24 -2.15
CA ILE A 87 8.64 0.72 -2.79
C ILE A 87 8.93 -0.69 -2.30
N ALA A 88 8.80 -0.95 -0.99
CA ALA A 88 9.01 -2.28 -0.42
C ALA A 88 8.06 -3.33 -1.01
N VAL A 89 6.77 -3.01 -1.18
CA VAL A 89 5.79 -3.91 -1.82
C VAL A 89 6.21 -4.27 -3.24
N VAL A 90 6.62 -3.28 -4.04
CA VAL A 90 7.02 -3.54 -5.43
C VAL A 90 8.33 -4.31 -5.52
N LEU A 91 9.31 -4.01 -4.68
CA LEU A 91 10.54 -4.80 -4.57
C LEU A 91 10.25 -6.26 -4.22
N ALA A 92 9.37 -6.51 -3.24
CA ALA A 92 8.94 -7.86 -2.89
C ALA A 92 8.24 -8.56 -4.06
N SER A 93 7.41 -7.84 -4.82
CA SER A 93 6.75 -8.38 -6.02
C SER A 93 7.73 -8.77 -7.14
N PHE A 94 8.93 -8.18 -7.16
CA PHE A 94 10.04 -8.55 -8.04
C PHE A 94 10.99 -9.59 -7.42
N GLY A 95 10.66 -10.14 -6.25
CA GLY A 95 11.49 -11.10 -5.53
C GLY A 95 12.74 -10.51 -4.87
N GLN A 96 12.81 -9.19 -4.71
CA GLN A 96 13.92 -8.47 -4.07
C GLN A 96 13.66 -8.30 -2.57
N GLU A 97 13.54 -9.42 -1.85
CA GLU A 97 13.08 -9.46 -0.45
C GLU A 97 13.99 -8.67 0.51
N ILE A 98 15.31 -8.75 0.32
CA ILE A 98 16.29 -8.03 1.17
C ILE A 98 16.15 -6.51 1.00
N GLU A 99 15.93 -6.05 -0.23
CA GLU A 99 15.73 -4.62 -0.55
C GLU A 99 14.37 -4.14 -0.05
N ALA A 100 13.33 -4.98 -0.15
CA ALA A 100 12.02 -4.71 0.42
C ALA A 100 12.09 -4.53 1.95
N GLU A 101 12.78 -5.44 2.65
CA GLU A 101 12.99 -5.36 4.11
C GLU A 101 13.73 -4.07 4.52
N LYS A 102 14.77 -3.70 3.78
CA LYS A 102 15.48 -2.42 4.01
C LYS A 102 14.55 -1.22 3.82
N SER A 103 13.73 -1.23 2.78
CA SER A 103 12.82 -0.13 2.46
C SER A 103 11.72 0.01 3.51
N ILE A 104 11.07 -1.09 3.93
CA ILE A 104 10.04 -1.05 4.97
C ILE A 104 10.63 -0.65 6.34
N THR A 105 11.83 -1.14 6.67
CA THR A 105 12.56 -0.71 7.89
C THR A 105 12.84 0.79 7.86
N LYS A 106 13.23 1.33 6.71
CA LYS A 106 13.47 2.77 6.57
C LYS A 106 12.18 3.58 6.68
N ALA A 107 11.07 3.09 6.12
CA ALA A 107 9.74 3.70 6.27
C ALA A 107 9.35 3.81 7.76
N ILE A 108 9.51 2.72 8.52
CA ILE A 108 9.25 2.68 9.97
C ILE A 108 10.09 3.71 10.72
N GLN A 109 11.40 3.77 10.41
CA GLN A 109 12.29 4.76 11.02
C GLN A 109 11.77 6.18 10.78
N ILE A 110 11.44 6.54 9.53
CA ILE A 110 10.98 7.89 9.20
C ILE A 110 9.64 8.20 9.86
N ALA A 111 8.68 7.28 9.84
CA ALA A 111 7.38 7.44 10.50
C ALA A 111 7.54 7.70 12.01
N SER A 112 8.47 7.01 12.67
CA SER A 112 8.76 7.21 14.10
C SER A 112 9.26 8.61 14.44
N GLU A 113 9.83 9.34 13.47
CA GLU A 113 10.33 10.69 13.64
C GLU A 113 9.27 11.78 13.36
N ILE A 114 8.06 11.40 12.95
CA ILE A 114 6.94 12.32 12.72
C ILE A 114 6.41 12.81 14.08
N LYS A 115 6.43 14.13 14.29
CA LYS A 115 6.02 14.73 15.57
C LYS A 115 4.52 14.81 15.73
N ASP A 116 3.80 15.14 14.66
CA ASP A 116 2.35 15.20 14.70
C ASP A 116 1.77 13.79 14.86
N ASP A 117 0.91 13.62 15.85
CA ASP A 117 0.37 12.31 16.20
C ASP A 117 -0.60 11.77 15.15
N PHE A 118 -1.32 12.65 14.45
CA PHE A 118 -2.23 12.25 13.39
C PHE A 118 -1.44 11.78 12.17
N ASP A 119 -0.49 12.59 11.71
CA ASP A 119 0.36 12.24 10.55
C ASP A 119 1.19 10.97 10.83
N ARG A 120 1.69 10.81 12.06
CA ARG A 120 2.45 9.62 12.46
C ARG A 120 1.59 8.36 12.40
N ARG A 121 0.32 8.45 12.82
CA ARG A 121 -0.62 7.31 12.77
C ARG A 121 -0.97 6.92 11.35
N ASP A 122 -1.21 7.90 10.48
CA ASP A 122 -1.50 7.65 9.07
C ASP A 122 -0.30 6.98 8.38
N ALA A 123 0.92 7.47 8.63
CA ALA A 123 2.12 6.82 8.11
C ALA A 123 2.29 5.37 8.59
N PHE A 124 2.02 5.08 9.87
CA PHE A 124 2.07 3.71 10.38
C PHE A 124 0.96 2.82 9.82
N LEU A 125 -0.21 3.38 9.48
CA LEU A 125 -1.27 2.63 8.82
C LEU A 125 -0.83 2.21 7.41
N ASP A 126 -0.28 3.15 6.63
CA ASP A 126 0.24 2.86 5.28
C ASP A 126 1.33 1.77 5.33
N ILE A 127 2.27 1.88 6.28
CA ILE A 127 3.33 0.88 6.50
C ILE A 127 2.75 -0.48 6.84
N ALA A 128 1.79 -0.54 7.77
CA ALA A 128 1.20 -1.80 8.19
C ALA A 128 0.42 -2.49 7.06
N THR A 129 -0.28 -1.72 6.23
CA THR A 129 -0.91 -2.24 5.01
C THR A 129 0.12 -2.78 4.03
N SER A 130 1.21 -2.03 3.76
CA SER A 130 2.31 -2.50 2.90
C SER A 130 3.00 -3.76 3.44
N ALA A 131 3.22 -3.88 4.75
CA ALA A 131 3.79 -5.08 5.36
C ALA A 131 2.86 -6.30 5.19
N GLY A 132 1.54 -6.09 5.28
CA GLY A 132 0.54 -7.10 4.90
C GLY A 132 0.65 -7.55 3.45
N ASP A 133 0.84 -6.62 2.52
CA ASP A 133 1.03 -6.94 1.09
C ASP A 133 2.31 -7.73 0.85
N ILE A 134 3.41 -7.35 1.49
CA ILE A 134 4.67 -8.08 1.42
C ILE A 134 4.47 -9.50 1.94
N PHE A 135 3.83 -9.67 3.11
CA PHE A 135 3.47 -10.99 3.63
C PHE A 135 2.70 -11.81 2.60
N TYR A 136 1.70 -11.23 1.94
CA TYR A 136 0.92 -11.93 0.92
C TYR A 136 1.79 -12.35 -0.29
N LEU A 137 2.73 -11.49 -0.71
CA LEU A 137 3.61 -11.74 -1.85
C LEU A 137 4.70 -12.77 -1.56
N THR A 138 5.27 -12.77 -0.34
CA THR A 138 6.43 -13.61 0.02
C THR A 138 6.06 -14.82 0.87
N THR A 139 4.86 -14.86 1.45
CA THR A 139 4.41 -15.84 2.47
C THR A 139 5.26 -15.87 3.74
N ASP A 140 6.03 -14.81 4.01
CA ASP A 140 6.89 -14.68 5.19
C ASP A 140 6.11 -14.19 6.42
N GLU A 141 5.78 -15.11 7.34
CA GLU A 141 5.02 -14.80 8.55
C GLU A 141 5.62 -13.66 9.41
N GLY A 142 6.94 -13.38 9.31
CA GLY A 142 7.57 -12.24 9.98
C GLY A 142 7.01 -10.88 9.55
N GLN A 143 6.59 -10.76 8.29
CA GLN A 143 6.02 -9.52 7.74
C GLN A 143 4.60 -9.24 8.25
N LEU A 144 3.85 -10.30 8.59
CA LEU A 144 2.55 -10.16 9.25
C LEU A 144 2.70 -9.62 10.67
N GLU A 145 3.74 -10.05 11.38
CA GLU A 145 4.05 -9.60 12.73
C GLU A 145 4.50 -8.13 12.72
N ASP A 146 5.31 -7.73 11.74
CA ASP A 146 5.69 -6.34 11.50
C ASP A 146 4.46 -5.46 11.20
N ALA A 147 3.51 -5.95 10.39
CA ALA A 147 2.26 -5.24 10.14
C ALA A 147 1.44 -5.00 11.43
N LEU A 148 1.40 -5.99 12.33
CA LEU A 148 0.64 -5.91 13.57
C LEU A 148 1.35 -5.12 14.69
N GLN A 149 2.68 -4.97 14.62
CA GLN A 149 3.50 -4.34 15.66
C GLN A 149 3.04 -2.92 16.00
N PHE A 150 2.49 -2.19 15.02
CA PHE A 150 2.10 -0.78 15.18
C PHE A 150 0.62 -0.57 15.54
N ALA A 151 -0.15 -1.66 15.68
CA ALA A 151 -1.59 -1.61 15.90
C ALA A 151 -2.02 -0.77 17.13
N ASP A 152 -1.18 -0.73 18.18
CA ASP A 152 -1.46 0.04 19.39
C ASP A 152 -1.21 1.56 19.24
N GLN A 153 -0.51 1.98 18.17
CA GLN A 153 -0.31 3.39 17.87
C GLN A 153 -1.51 3.98 17.11
N LEU A 154 -2.31 3.13 16.47
CA LEU A 154 -3.45 3.48 15.63
C LEU A 154 -4.70 3.84 16.46
N THR A 155 -5.59 4.65 15.88
CA THR A 155 -6.94 4.80 16.42
C THR A 155 -7.72 3.49 16.31
N LYS A 156 -8.79 3.33 17.10
CA LYS A 156 -9.65 2.13 17.01
C LYS A 156 -10.17 1.89 15.59
N GLY A 157 -10.54 2.94 14.86
CA GLY A 157 -11.01 2.81 13.48
C GLY A 157 -9.93 2.30 12.53
N GLN A 158 -8.72 2.89 12.59
CA GLN A 158 -7.58 2.47 11.78
C GLN A 158 -7.12 1.05 12.13
N ARG A 159 -7.10 0.69 13.42
CA ARG A 159 -6.74 -0.66 13.88
C ARG A 159 -7.75 -1.70 13.42
N ALA A 160 -9.06 -1.41 13.53
CA ALA A 160 -10.10 -2.30 13.03
C ALA A 160 -9.95 -2.52 11.52
N TYR A 161 -9.71 -1.44 10.75
CA TYR A 161 -9.43 -1.54 9.32
C TYR A 161 -8.20 -2.42 9.04
N LEU A 162 -7.05 -2.15 9.67
CA LEU A 162 -5.83 -2.94 9.49
C LEU A 162 -6.06 -4.42 9.77
N PHE A 163 -6.75 -4.75 10.87
CA PHE A 163 -7.02 -6.14 11.23
C PHE A 163 -7.96 -6.80 10.22
N GLY A 164 -8.98 -6.10 9.75
CA GLY A 164 -9.86 -6.59 8.69
C GLY A 164 -9.14 -6.78 7.35
N TYR A 165 -8.22 -5.88 7.02
CA TYR A 165 -7.38 -5.96 5.83
C TYR A 165 -6.48 -7.19 5.88
N LEU A 166 -5.67 -7.32 6.92
CA LEU A 166 -4.79 -8.46 7.13
C LEU A 166 -5.58 -9.77 7.21
N ALA A 167 -6.78 -9.75 7.81
CA ALA A 167 -7.66 -10.91 7.83
C ALA A 167 -8.03 -11.40 6.42
N SER A 168 -8.21 -10.49 5.46
CA SER A 168 -8.51 -10.83 4.06
C SER A 168 -7.32 -11.42 3.30
N LEU A 169 -6.08 -11.20 3.78
CA LEU A 169 -4.85 -11.75 3.20
C LEU A 169 -4.47 -13.12 3.79
N LEU A 170 -5.08 -13.50 4.91
CA LEU A 170 -4.73 -14.70 5.66
C LEU A 170 -5.57 -15.92 5.26
N PRO A 171 -5.04 -17.15 5.44
CA PRO A 171 -5.83 -18.37 5.30
C PRO A 171 -7.10 -18.31 6.17
N ARG A 172 -8.21 -18.83 5.64
CA ARG A 172 -9.58 -18.67 6.18
C ARG A 172 -9.70 -18.76 7.70
N GLN A 173 -9.05 -19.74 8.32
CA GLN A 173 -9.13 -19.91 9.78
C GLN A 173 -8.46 -18.76 10.54
N LYS A 174 -7.21 -18.43 10.20
CA LYS A 174 -6.46 -17.31 10.80
C LYS A 174 -7.15 -15.97 10.47
N GLY A 175 -7.59 -15.80 9.22
CA GLY A 175 -8.33 -14.61 8.79
C GLY A 175 -9.64 -14.42 9.56
N ALA A 176 -10.42 -15.49 9.76
CA ALA A 176 -11.66 -15.41 10.54
C ALA A 176 -11.42 -15.09 12.02
N GLU A 177 -10.29 -15.48 12.60
CA GLU A 177 -9.90 -15.10 13.96
C GLU A 177 -9.56 -13.61 14.04
N LEU A 178 -8.71 -13.11 13.14
CA LEU A 178 -8.32 -11.71 13.10
C LEU A 178 -9.49 -10.77 12.75
N LEU A 179 -10.41 -11.21 11.88
CA LEU A 179 -11.64 -10.47 11.58
C LEU A 179 -12.55 -10.34 12.81
N LYS A 180 -12.65 -11.36 13.67
CA LYS A 180 -13.41 -11.25 14.93
C LYS A 180 -12.81 -10.19 15.85
N GLU A 181 -11.48 -10.08 15.88
CA GLU A 181 -10.81 -9.02 16.63
C GLU A 181 -11.10 -7.63 16.02
N ALA A 182 -11.05 -7.51 14.68
CA ALA A 182 -11.41 -6.29 13.98
C ALA A 182 -12.85 -5.83 14.31
N LEU A 183 -13.81 -6.75 14.29
CA LEU A 183 -15.21 -6.48 14.64
C LEU A 183 -15.37 -6.07 16.10
N LYS A 184 -14.67 -6.75 17.03
CA LYS A 184 -14.67 -6.37 18.45
C LYS A 184 -14.17 -4.93 18.64
N ILE A 185 -13.08 -4.55 17.94
CA ILE A 185 -12.56 -3.18 18.01
C ILE A 185 -13.58 -2.19 17.44
N ALA A 186 -14.25 -2.52 16.34
CA ALA A 186 -15.30 -1.70 15.73
C ALA A 186 -16.49 -1.48 16.68
N ASP A 187 -16.92 -2.52 17.40
CA ASP A 187 -17.99 -2.43 18.41
C ASP A 187 -17.66 -1.43 19.53
N GLU A 188 -16.38 -1.34 19.90
CA GLU A 188 -15.88 -0.42 20.94
C GLU A 188 -15.70 1.04 20.48
N ILE A 189 -15.98 1.35 19.21
CA ILE A 189 -15.95 2.73 18.69
C ILE A 189 -17.21 3.46 19.15
N THR A 190 -17.02 4.54 19.90
CA THR A 190 -18.12 5.33 20.48
C THR A 190 -18.76 6.29 19.47
N ASP A 191 -17.97 6.88 18.58
CA ASP A 191 -18.47 7.77 17.53
C ASP A 191 -19.23 6.97 16.45
N PRO A 192 -20.55 7.19 16.28
CA PRO A 192 -21.35 6.37 15.38
C PRO A 192 -21.01 6.57 13.90
N ILE A 193 -20.51 7.74 13.50
CA ILE A 193 -20.09 8.01 12.12
C ILE A 193 -18.86 7.16 11.79
N THR A 194 -17.83 7.22 12.63
CA THR A 194 -16.61 6.43 12.50
C THR A 194 -16.92 4.94 12.54
N ARG A 195 -17.75 4.49 13.50
CA ARG A 195 -18.15 3.09 13.61
C ARG A 195 -18.87 2.59 12.36
N SER A 196 -19.81 3.38 11.82
CA SER A 196 -20.52 3.00 10.59
C SER A 196 -19.59 2.87 9.40
N LYS A 197 -18.61 3.77 9.25
CA LYS A 197 -17.61 3.69 8.18
C LYS A 197 -16.76 2.42 8.32
N VAL A 198 -16.26 2.15 9.53
CA VAL A 198 -15.45 0.96 9.80
C VAL A 198 -16.20 -0.33 9.47
N TYR A 199 -17.48 -0.46 9.83
CA TYR A 199 -18.25 -1.65 9.43
C TYR A 199 -18.42 -1.77 7.91
N LEU A 200 -18.58 -0.66 7.17
CA LEU A 200 -18.63 -0.70 5.70
C LEU A 200 -17.31 -1.18 5.11
N GLU A 201 -16.18 -0.67 5.61
CA GLU A 201 -14.85 -1.14 5.19
C GLU A 201 -14.67 -2.63 5.48
N LEU A 202 -14.96 -3.06 6.71
CA LEU A 202 -14.87 -4.48 7.09
C LEU A 202 -15.75 -5.35 6.20
N ALA A 203 -16.98 -4.93 5.91
CA ALA A 203 -17.88 -5.67 5.02
C ALA A 203 -17.29 -5.85 3.61
N ASN A 204 -16.70 -4.80 3.04
CA ASN A 204 -16.04 -4.87 1.74
C ASN A 204 -14.86 -5.87 1.74
N LEU A 205 -14.09 -5.91 2.83
CA LEU A 205 -12.96 -6.84 3.00
C LEU A 205 -13.42 -8.30 3.22
N THR A 206 -14.62 -8.54 3.75
CA THR A 206 -15.14 -9.90 3.99
C THR A 206 -15.62 -10.63 2.74
N ASN A 207 -15.90 -9.93 1.63
CA ASN A 207 -16.28 -10.59 0.38
C ASN A 207 -15.17 -11.52 -0.14
N ASN A 208 -13.91 -11.16 0.10
CA ASN A 208 -12.74 -11.94 -0.32
C ASN A 208 -12.54 -13.23 0.51
N LEU A 209 -13.23 -13.39 1.65
CA LEU A 209 -13.18 -14.62 2.47
C LEU A 209 -14.19 -15.69 1.99
N GLN A 210 -15.00 -15.40 0.97
CA GLN A 210 -16.06 -16.28 0.45
C GLN A 210 -15.64 -17.12 -0.76
N ASP A 211 -14.55 -16.77 -1.45
CA ASP A 211 -14.20 -17.30 -2.79
C ASP A 211 -13.11 -18.39 -2.79
N GLU A 212 -13.16 -19.38 -1.88
CA GLU A 212 -12.51 -20.67 -2.17
C GLU A 212 -13.53 -21.64 -2.78
N PRO A 213 -13.23 -22.30 -3.92
CA PRO A 213 -14.07 -23.37 -4.42
C PRO A 213 -14.19 -24.44 -3.33
N SER A 214 -15.42 -24.89 -3.07
CA SER A 214 -15.66 -26.03 -2.18
C SER A 214 -14.84 -27.24 -2.65
N PRO A 215 -14.25 -28.02 -1.73
CA PRO A 215 -13.38 -29.16 -2.05
C PRO A 215 -14.03 -30.21 -2.96
#